data_AF-A0A956AGS9-F1
#
_entry.id   AF-A0A956AGS9-F1
#
_cell.length_a   1.000
_cell.length_b   1.000
_cell.length_c   1.000
_cell.angle_alpha   90.00
_cell.angle_beta   90.00
_cell.angle_gamma   90.00
#
_symmetry.space_group_name_H-M   'P 1'
#
loop_
_entity.id
_entity.type
_entity.pdbx_description
1 polymer ?
#
loop_
_entity_poly.entity_id
_entity_poly.type
_entity_poly.pdbx_seq_one_letter_code
_entity_poly.pdbx_strand_id
1 'polypeptide(L)'
;SGRAAEGAAAASSDTGSVAGGARGARARVKSCGVIRCNTVAELFAMARGFCQQPLPPGERVAVLTNAGGPGIMATDAAVHFGLTMAPLAAETRAALAAVLPPEASVQNPVDMIAQATPAQFAACARLLLADPGVDALLVIYVSPVVTDPPAVARAIVDGAAATAGEKPVLACFMGRAQGDEGIGLLAEAGIPSYPFPESAAQTLAAMARFQAWRARPAGSLRRFPVDRARAEAIIAQSTGDWLSTADALRLLDAYGV
;
A
#
# COMPACT_ATOMS: atom_id res chain seq x y z
N SER A 1 -4.76 10.27 -15.63
CA SER A 1 -4.16 10.75 -16.90
C SER A 1 -3.37 12.04 -16.65
N GLY A 2 -2.73 12.63 -17.67
CA GLY A 2 -2.12 13.96 -17.56
C GLY A 2 -0.87 14.07 -16.68
N ARG A 3 -0.08 13.01 -16.55
CA ARG A 3 1.07 12.97 -15.61
C ARG A 3 2.36 13.54 -16.20
N ALA A 4 2.70 13.08 -17.41
CA ALA A 4 3.79 13.65 -18.19
C ALA A 4 3.30 14.93 -18.88
N ALA A 5 4.23 15.80 -19.29
CA ALA A 5 3.88 17.06 -19.94
C ALA A 5 3.03 16.83 -21.20
N GLU A 6 3.41 15.82 -21.98
CA GLU A 6 2.74 15.38 -23.20
C GLU A 6 1.34 14.83 -22.91
N GLY A 7 1.21 14.03 -21.85
CA GLY A 7 -0.09 13.51 -21.42
C GLY A 7 -1.00 14.61 -20.86
N ALA A 8 -0.43 15.64 -20.23
CA ALA A 8 -1.18 16.80 -19.73
C ALA A 8 -1.66 17.66 -20.90
N ALA A 9 -0.82 17.87 -21.92
CA ALA A 9 -1.18 18.56 -23.15
C ALA A 9 -2.35 17.85 -23.88
N ALA A 10 -2.26 16.52 -24.02
CA ALA A 10 -3.34 15.72 -24.61
C ALA A 10 -4.65 15.78 -23.79
N ALA A 11 -4.56 15.81 -22.46
CA ALA A 11 -5.75 15.95 -21.60
C ALA A 11 -6.35 17.38 -21.65
N SER A 12 -5.52 18.40 -21.80
CA SER A 12 -5.99 19.79 -21.94
C SER A 12 -6.72 20.04 -23.26
N SER A 13 -6.28 19.38 -24.36
CA SER A 13 -7.00 19.48 -25.64
C SER A 13 -8.36 18.79 -25.59
N ASP A 14 -8.49 17.70 -24.82
CA ASP A 14 -9.74 16.93 -24.69
C ASP A 14 -10.76 17.64 -23.78
N THR A 15 -10.30 18.42 -22.80
CA THR A 15 -11.16 19.08 -21.80
C THR A 15 -11.25 20.61 -21.93
N GLY A 16 -10.51 21.20 -22.88
CA GLY A 16 -10.44 22.65 -23.08
C GLY A 16 -9.84 23.44 -21.91
N SER A 17 -9.13 22.78 -20.98
CA SER A 17 -8.63 23.40 -19.74
C SER A 17 -7.16 23.79 -19.83
N VAL A 18 -6.79 24.96 -19.30
CA VAL A 18 -5.39 25.44 -19.29
C VAL A 18 -4.55 24.55 -18.36
N ALA A 19 -3.51 23.93 -18.91
CA ALA A 19 -2.56 23.04 -18.24
C ALA A 19 -1.62 23.78 -17.25
N GLY A 20 -2.15 24.61 -16.37
CA GLY A 20 -1.40 25.41 -15.40
C GLY A 20 -1.73 25.00 -13.97
N GLY A 21 -1.06 23.97 -13.43
CA GLY A 21 -1.23 23.66 -11.99
C GLY A 21 -0.88 22.26 -11.49
N ALA A 22 -0.32 21.37 -12.33
CA ALA A 22 -0.13 19.96 -11.97
C ALA A 22 0.64 19.72 -10.65
N ARG A 23 1.62 20.58 -10.31
CA ARG A 23 2.37 20.48 -9.04
C ARG A 23 1.55 20.91 -7.82
N GLY A 24 0.82 22.03 -7.92
CA GLY A 24 -0.04 22.54 -6.85
C GLY A 24 -1.24 21.62 -6.58
N ALA A 25 -1.87 21.12 -7.64
CA ALA A 25 -2.92 20.11 -7.55
C ALA A 25 -2.40 18.82 -6.89
N ARG A 26 -1.20 18.35 -7.25
CA ARG A 26 -0.58 17.16 -6.64
C ARG A 26 -0.35 17.31 -5.13
N ALA A 27 0.12 18.48 -4.69
CA ALA A 27 0.34 18.75 -3.27
C ALA A 27 -0.97 18.72 -2.48
N ARG A 28 -2.03 19.36 -3.00
CA ARG A 28 -3.36 19.38 -2.38
C ARG A 28 -4.01 17.99 -2.34
N VAL A 29 -3.91 17.23 -3.43
CA VAL A 29 -4.46 15.87 -3.51
C VAL A 29 -3.74 14.95 -2.50
N LYS A 30 -2.42 15.07 -2.36
CA LYS A 30 -1.66 14.31 -1.35
C LYS A 30 -2.05 14.69 0.08
N SER A 31 -2.30 15.96 0.37
CA SER A 31 -2.75 16.37 1.72
C SER A 31 -4.12 15.81 2.08
N CYS A 32 -4.98 15.54 1.11
CA CYS A 32 -6.30 14.93 1.30
C CYS A 32 -6.28 13.41 1.46
N GLY A 33 -5.10 12.77 1.55
CA GLY A 33 -4.99 11.32 1.71
C GLY A 33 -5.25 10.51 0.44
N VAL A 34 -5.38 11.18 -0.71
CA VAL A 34 -5.63 10.49 -1.99
C VAL A 34 -4.38 9.72 -2.41
N ILE A 35 -4.57 8.43 -2.68
CA ILE A 35 -3.54 7.55 -3.21
C ILE A 35 -3.57 7.64 -4.73
N ARG A 36 -2.45 8.04 -5.30
CA ARG A 36 -2.30 8.16 -6.75
C ARG A 36 -1.74 6.88 -7.33
N CYS A 37 -2.46 6.30 -8.28
CA CYS A 37 -2.01 5.17 -9.10
C CYS A 37 -1.51 5.66 -10.46
N ASN A 38 -0.58 4.90 -11.05
CA ASN A 38 0.04 5.19 -12.33
C ASN A 38 -0.62 4.43 -13.47
N THR A 39 -1.19 3.28 -13.17
CA THR A 39 -1.89 2.41 -14.12
C THR A 39 -3.25 1.99 -13.55
N VAL A 40 -4.14 1.52 -14.43
CA VAL A 40 -5.42 0.93 -14.02
C VAL A 40 -5.20 -0.38 -13.27
N ALA A 41 -4.15 -1.15 -13.62
CA ALA A 41 -3.77 -2.36 -12.91
C ALA A 41 -3.38 -2.06 -11.45
N GLU A 42 -2.57 -1.02 -11.22
CA GLU A 42 -2.24 -0.55 -9.87
C GLU A 42 -3.49 -0.12 -9.09
N LEU A 43 -4.42 0.60 -9.74
CA LEU A 43 -5.67 1.03 -9.11
C LEU A 43 -6.49 -0.16 -8.60
N PHE A 44 -6.73 -1.17 -9.44
CA PHE A 44 -7.49 -2.35 -9.04
C PHE A 44 -6.73 -3.22 -8.04
N ALA A 45 -5.40 -3.35 -8.18
CA ALA A 45 -4.57 -4.07 -7.22
C ALA A 45 -4.70 -3.45 -5.82
N MET A 46 -4.55 -2.13 -5.71
CA MET A 46 -4.70 -1.43 -4.44
C MET A 46 -6.13 -1.52 -3.91
N ALA A 47 -7.13 -1.27 -4.76
CA ALA A 47 -8.55 -1.30 -4.36
C ALA A 47 -8.95 -2.66 -3.75
N ARG A 48 -8.47 -3.78 -4.29
CA ARG A 48 -8.71 -5.12 -3.70
C ARG A 48 -8.16 -5.21 -2.28
N GLY A 49 -6.92 -4.78 -2.06
CA GLY A 49 -6.33 -4.74 -0.70
C GLY A 49 -7.15 -3.88 0.26
N PHE A 50 -7.49 -2.66 -0.13
CA PHE A 50 -8.26 -1.74 0.72
C PHE A 50 -9.69 -2.22 1.03
N CYS A 51 -10.34 -2.95 0.12
CA CYS A 51 -11.71 -3.43 0.31
C CYS A 51 -11.78 -4.73 1.11
N GLN A 52 -10.75 -5.57 1.05
CA GLN A 52 -10.81 -6.94 1.59
C GLN A 52 -9.97 -7.13 2.87
N GLN A 53 -9.07 -6.19 3.19
CA GLN A 53 -8.13 -6.33 4.30
C GLN A 53 -8.14 -5.13 5.25
N PRO A 54 -7.86 -5.32 6.55
CA PRO A 54 -7.66 -4.23 7.48
C PRO A 54 -6.46 -3.37 7.06
N LEU A 55 -6.41 -2.13 7.56
CA LEU A 55 -5.19 -1.33 7.40
C LEU A 55 -4.10 -1.86 8.33
N PRO A 56 -2.85 -2.02 7.85
CA PRO A 56 -1.78 -2.49 8.71
C PRO A 56 -1.50 -1.44 9.80
N PRO A 57 -1.26 -1.86 11.05
CA PRO A 57 -0.96 -0.94 12.15
C PRO A 57 0.34 -0.16 11.95
N GLY A 58 1.24 -0.67 11.09
CA GLY A 58 2.51 -0.05 10.76
C GLY A 58 3.05 -0.49 9.39
N GLU A 59 4.35 -0.38 9.21
CA GLU A 59 5.04 -0.60 7.92
C GLU A 59 5.92 -1.85 7.91
N ARG A 60 5.90 -2.67 8.98
CA ARG A 60 6.74 -3.86 9.13
C ARG A 60 6.05 -5.08 8.51
N VAL A 61 6.62 -5.62 7.45
CA VAL A 61 6.06 -6.77 6.72
C VAL A 61 6.86 -8.05 6.96
N ALA A 62 6.16 -9.15 7.24
CA ALA A 62 6.72 -10.49 7.16
C ALA A 62 6.44 -11.09 5.77
N VAL A 63 7.45 -11.71 5.18
CA VAL A 63 7.28 -12.49 3.95
C VAL A 63 7.40 -13.98 4.29
N LEU A 64 6.40 -14.76 3.90
CA LEU A 64 6.37 -16.21 3.99
C LEU A 64 6.39 -16.80 2.58
N THR A 65 7.35 -17.66 2.25
CA THR A 65 7.49 -18.22 0.90
C THR A 65 7.90 -19.69 0.92
N ASN A 66 7.57 -20.43 -0.13
CA ASN A 66 8.15 -21.75 -0.43
C ASN A 66 9.22 -21.69 -1.54
N ALA A 67 9.58 -20.49 -1.99
CA ALA A 67 10.57 -20.27 -3.03
C ALA A 67 11.40 -18.99 -2.76
N GLY A 68 12.72 -19.16 -2.67
CA GLY A 68 13.64 -18.08 -2.33
C GLY A 68 13.65 -16.91 -3.33
N GLY A 69 13.66 -17.18 -4.64
CA GLY A 69 13.70 -16.14 -5.68
C GLY A 69 12.56 -15.12 -5.54
N PRO A 70 11.28 -15.56 -5.54
CA PRO A 70 10.14 -14.70 -5.23
C PRO A 70 10.20 -14.01 -3.87
N GLY A 71 10.74 -14.66 -2.83
CA GLY A 71 10.95 -14.03 -1.51
C GLY A 71 11.92 -12.85 -1.56
N ILE A 72 12.99 -12.96 -2.34
CA ILE A 72 13.96 -11.88 -2.57
C ILE A 72 13.28 -10.73 -3.34
N MET A 73 12.57 -11.01 -4.43
CA MET A 73 11.83 -9.99 -5.18
C MET A 73 10.80 -9.26 -4.32
N ALA A 74 10.11 -9.98 -3.45
CA ALA A 74 9.17 -9.40 -2.51
C ALA A 74 9.84 -8.49 -1.49
N THR A 75 11.03 -8.86 -1.01
CA THR A 75 11.84 -8.04 -0.10
C THR A 75 12.27 -6.74 -0.77
N ASP A 76 12.86 -6.84 -1.96
CA ASP A 76 13.29 -5.68 -2.74
C ASP A 76 12.12 -4.74 -3.02
N ALA A 77 10.97 -5.29 -3.41
CA ALA A 77 9.76 -4.52 -3.67
C ALA A 77 9.21 -3.85 -2.41
N ALA A 78 9.15 -4.58 -1.29
CA ALA A 78 8.69 -4.03 -0.01
C ALA A 78 9.54 -2.83 0.39
N VAL A 79 10.86 -2.98 0.38
CA VAL A 79 11.81 -1.91 0.69
C VAL A 79 11.71 -0.76 -0.31
N HIS A 80 11.61 -1.05 -1.60
CA HIS A 80 11.44 -0.04 -2.66
C HIS A 80 10.20 0.83 -2.45
N PHE A 81 9.08 0.21 -2.03
CA PHE A 81 7.85 0.93 -1.71
C PHE A 81 7.82 1.48 -0.28
N GLY A 82 8.90 1.40 0.48
CA GLY A 82 9.04 2.02 1.80
C GLY A 82 8.35 1.25 2.93
N LEU A 83 8.13 -0.05 2.76
CA LEU A 83 7.92 -0.96 3.89
C LEU A 83 9.28 -1.34 4.49
N THR A 84 9.25 -1.90 5.69
CA THR A 84 10.43 -2.48 6.34
C THR A 84 10.21 -3.97 6.57
N MET A 85 11.28 -4.77 6.47
CA MET A 85 11.17 -6.19 6.82
C MET A 85 11.04 -6.31 8.34
N ALA A 86 9.96 -6.96 8.78
CA ALA A 86 9.70 -7.17 10.20
C ALA A 86 10.87 -7.90 10.89
N PRO A 87 11.41 -7.34 11.99
CA PRO A 87 12.41 -8.02 12.80
C PRO A 87 11.71 -9.05 13.68
N LEU A 88 11.70 -10.31 13.25
CA LEU A 88 11.02 -11.38 13.97
C LEU A 88 11.60 -11.56 15.38
N ALA A 89 10.75 -11.81 16.37
CA ALA A 89 11.18 -12.09 17.73
C ALA A 89 11.98 -13.41 17.80
N ALA A 90 12.84 -13.54 18.81
CA ALA A 90 13.66 -14.75 18.97
C ALA A 90 12.78 -16.00 19.20
N GLU A 91 11.68 -15.81 19.94
CA GLU A 91 10.67 -16.81 20.25
C GLU A 91 9.95 -17.27 18.98
N THR A 92 9.58 -16.34 18.10
CA THR A 92 8.97 -16.65 16.81
C THR A 92 9.91 -17.45 15.93
N ARG A 93 11.19 -17.05 15.83
CA ARG A 93 12.19 -17.80 15.06
C ARG A 93 12.41 -19.21 15.62
N ALA A 94 12.42 -19.37 16.95
CA ALA A 94 12.54 -20.68 17.59
C ALA A 94 11.31 -21.56 17.30
N ALA A 95 10.09 -20.99 17.35
CA ALA A 95 8.87 -21.70 17.02
C ALA A 95 8.80 -22.10 15.53
N LEU A 96 9.28 -21.22 14.63
CA LEU A 96 9.42 -21.52 13.20
C LEU A 96 10.41 -22.68 12.97
N ALA A 97 11.56 -22.66 13.65
CA ALA A 97 12.56 -23.72 13.55
C ALA A 97 12.05 -25.09 14.03
N ALA A 98 11.06 -25.12 14.93
CA ALA A 98 10.46 -26.36 15.42
C ALA A 98 9.48 -27.00 14.41
N VAL A 99 8.94 -26.23 13.45
CA VAL A 99 7.96 -26.71 12.45
C VAL A 99 8.54 -26.82 11.03
N LEU A 100 9.70 -26.22 10.80
CA LEU A 100 10.40 -26.21 9.53
C LEU A 100 11.63 -27.13 9.55
N PRO A 101 12.02 -27.70 8.38
CA PRO A 101 13.24 -28.47 8.28
C PRO A 101 14.48 -27.58 8.46
N PRO A 102 15.64 -28.12 8.86
CA PRO A 102 16.86 -27.34 9.13
C PRO A 102 17.36 -26.51 7.94
N GLU A 103 17.03 -26.91 6.71
CA GLU A 103 17.40 -26.23 5.47
C GLU A 103 16.57 -24.97 5.19
N ALA A 104 15.43 -24.79 5.88
CA ALA A 104 14.58 -23.62 5.75
C ALA A 104 15.21 -22.38 6.40
N SER A 105 14.91 -21.20 5.85
CA SER A 105 15.24 -19.94 6.50
C SER A 105 14.13 -19.53 7.47
N VAL A 106 14.47 -19.37 8.75
CA VAL A 106 13.58 -18.78 9.77
C VAL A 106 13.80 -17.29 9.96
N GLN A 107 14.65 -16.66 9.14
CA GLN A 107 14.78 -15.20 9.08
C GLN A 107 13.61 -14.63 8.26
N ASN A 108 13.53 -13.30 8.11
CA ASN A 108 12.55 -12.67 7.23
C ASN A 108 13.25 -12.24 5.93
N PRO A 109 12.90 -12.78 4.75
CA PRO A 109 11.80 -13.74 4.47
C PRO A 109 11.96 -15.13 5.08
N VAL A 110 10.84 -15.68 5.55
CA VAL A 110 10.75 -17.08 5.99
C VAL A 110 10.60 -17.93 4.74
N ASP A 111 11.67 -18.64 4.37
CA ASP A 111 11.70 -19.54 3.22
C ASP A 111 11.57 -20.98 3.69
N MET A 112 10.39 -21.55 3.46
CA MET A 112 10.02 -22.91 3.84
C MET A 112 10.45 -23.96 2.83
N ILE A 113 11.23 -23.59 1.80
CA ILE A 113 11.66 -24.43 0.67
C ILE A 113 10.50 -25.04 -0.14
N ALA A 114 10.82 -25.62 -1.30
CA ALA A 114 9.81 -26.03 -2.28
C ALA A 114 8.86 -27.15 -1.79
N GLN A 115 9.27 -27.92 -0.78
CA GLN A 115 8.50 -29.04 -0.22
C GLN A 115 7.55 -28.61 0.91
N ALA A 116 7.36 -27.32 1.13
CA ALA A 116 6.45 -26.80 2.15
C ALA A 116 5.03 -27.37 2.03
N THR A 117 4.56 -27.98 3.11
CA THR A 117 3.23 -28.59 3.21
C THR A 117 2.16 -27.56 3.57
N PRO A 118 0.86 -27.81 3.29
CA PRO A 118 -0.22 -26.97 3.77
C PRO A 118 -0.17 -26.73 5.29
N ALA A 119 0.12 -27.78 6.08
CA ALA A 119 0.25 -27.65 7.53
C ALA A 119 1.35 -26.65 7.95
N GLN A 120 2.48 -26.62 7.22
CA GLN A 120 3.54 -25.65 7.46
C GLN A 120 3.12 -24.23 7.08
N PHE A 121 2.38 -24.03 5.98
CA PHE A 121 1.80 -22.72 5.65
C PHE A 121 0.90 -22.18 6.76
N ALA A 122 -0.03 -23.00 7.26
CA ALA A 122 -0.92 -22.61 8.36
C ALA A 122 -0.13 -22.27 9.65
N ALA A 123 0.81 -23.15 10.03
CA ALA A 123 1.61 -22.97 11.23
C ALA A 123 2.47 -21.69 11.17
N CYS A 124 3.21 -21.49 10.08
CA CYS A 124 4.07 -20.33 9.89
C CYS A 124 3.26 -19.03 9.79
N ALA A 125 2.16 -19.00 9.04
CA ALA A 125 1.30 -17.83 8.94
C ALA A 125 0.78 -17.40 10.32
N ARG A 126 0.31 -18.36 11.13
CA ARG A 126 -0.14 -18.10 12.51
C ARG A 126 0.99 -17.55 13.39
N LEU A 127 2.18 -18.14 13.34
CA LEU A 127 3.33 -17.69 14.14
C LEU A 127 3.76 -16.27 13.76
N LEU A 128 3.84 -15.98 12.46
CA LEU A 128 4.20 -14.66 11.95
C LEU A 128 3.15 -13.60 12.29
N LEU A 129 1.87 -13.93 12.18
CA LEU A 129 0.80 -12.98 12.51
C LEU A 129 0.70 -12.73 14.02
N ALA A 130 1.06 -13.71 14.87
CA ALA A 130 1.15 -13.53 16.31
C ALA A 130 2.36 -12.70 16.76
N ASP A 131 3.38 -12.54 15.91
CA ASP A 131 4.61 -11.82 16.26
C ASP A 131 4.34 -10.30 16.40
N PRO A 132 4.70 -9.66 17.54
CA PRO A 132 4.47 -8.22 17.76
C PRO A 132 5.33 -7.31 16.87
N GLY A 133 6.39 -7.86 16.26
CA GLY A 133 7.24 -7.25 15.26
C GLY A 133 6.62 -7.13 13.87
N VAL A 134 5.53 -7.85 13.62
CA VAL A 134 4.87 -7.97 12.31
C VAL A 134 3.59 -7.14 12.28
N ASP A 135 3.48 -6.24 11.30
CA ASP A 135 2.27 -5.44 11.06
C ASP A 135 1.45 -5.98 9.89
N ALA A 136 2.07 -6.70 8.95
CA ALA A 136 1.41 -7.30 7.79
C ALA A 136 2.11 -8.59 7.35
N LEU A 137 1.37 -9.50 6.74
CA LEU A 137 1.90 -10.74 6.17
C LEU A 137 1.71 -10.76 4.64
N LEU A 138 2.80 -11.01 3.91
CA LEU A 138 2.77 -11.35 2.50
C LEU A 138 3.14 -12.84 2.34
N VAL A 139 2.17 -13.64 1.90
CA VAL A 139 2.38 -15.07 1.63
C VAL A 139 2.59 -15.29 0.14
N ILE A 140 3.70 -15.90 -0.22
CA ILE A 140 4.05 -16.25 -1.59
C ILE A 140 4.02 -17.76 -1.72
N TYR A 141 3.32 -18.23 -2.73
CA TYR A 141 3.25 -19.63 -3.07
C TYR A 141 3.55 -19.78 -4.56
N VAL A 142 4.62 -20.52 -4.85
CA VAL A 142 4.91 -21.01 -6.19
C VAL A 142 4.46 -22.45 -6.22
N SER A 143 3.52 -22.82 -7.09
CA SER A 143 3.06 -24.20 -7.19
C SER A 143 4.16 -25.10 -7.76
N PRO A 144 4.74 -26.03 -6.99
CA PRO A 144 5.46 -27.14 -7.60
C PRO A 144 4.47 -28.07 -8.33
N VAL A 145 5.02 -29.00 -9.11
CA VAL A 145 4.23 -29.97 -9.91
C VAL A 145 3.43 -30.95 -9.03
N VAL A 146 3.78 -31.09 -7.74
CA VAL A 146 3.35 -32.21 -6.86
C VAL A 146 2.56 -31.75 -5.61
N THR A 147 2.04 -30.53 -5.57
CA THR A 147 1.23 -30.03 -4.44
C THR A 147 -0.20 -29.71 -4.84
N ASP A 148 -1.08 -29.60 -3.83
CA ASP A 148 -2.50 -29.23 -3.95
C ASP A 148 -2.67 -27.72 -3.61
N PRO A 149 -2.78 -26.81 -4.60
CA PRO A 149 -2.95 -25.38 -4.34
C PRO A 149 -4.20 -25.02 -3.52
N PRO A 150 -5.40 -25.60 -3.75
CA PRO A 150 -6.54 -25.45 -2.85
C PRO A 150 -6.28 -25.82 -1.40
N ALA A 151 -5.49 -26.86 -1.11
CA ALA A 151 -5.12 -27.20 0.26
C ALA A 151 -4.21 -26.12 0.88
N VAL A 152 -3.24 -25.59 0.13
CA VAL A 152 -2.38 -24.50 0.59
C VAL A 152 -3.19 -23.23 0.83
N ALA A 153 -4.12 -22.89 -0.07
CA ALA A 153 -5.02 -21.74 0.10
C ALA A 153 -5.84 -21.84 1.39
N ARG A 154 -6.48 -22.99 1.65
CA ARG A 154 -7.21 -23.24 2.91
C ARG A 154 -6.32 -23.10 4.13
N ALA A 155 -5.11 -23.66 4.09
CA ALA A 155 -4.16 -23.54 5.19
C ALA A 155 -3.74 -22.09 5.46
N ILE A 156 -3.57 -21.26 4.43
CA ILE A 156 -3.29 -19.83 4.59
C ILE A 156 -4.47 -19.13 5.26
N VAL A 157 -5.70 -19.43 4.85
CA VAL A 157 -6.93 -18.90 5.47
C VAL A 157 -7.00 -19.28 6.95
N ASP A 158 -6.76 -20.55 7.27
CA ASP A 158 -6.78 -21.07 8.65
C ASP A 158 -5.71 -20.38 9.51
N GLY A 159 -4.50 -20.19 8.97
CA GLY A 159 -3.42 -19.46 9.64
C GLY A 159 -3.75 -17.99 9.86
N ALA A 160 -4.39 -17.34 8.88
CA ALA A 160 -4.80 -15.94 8.94
C ALA A 160 -5.89 -15.68 10.00
N ALA A 161 -6.82 -16.62 10.15
CA ALA A 161 -7.92 -16.53 11.10
C ALA A 161 -7.45 -16.37 12.57
N ALA A 162 -6.22 -16.78 12.89
CA ALA A 162 -5.65 -16.70 14.24
C ALA A 162 -5.51 -15.28 14.81
N THR A 163 -5.53 -14.25 13.97
CA THR A 163 -5.45 -12.83 14.42
C THR A 163 -6.76 -12.08 14.31
N ALA A 164 -7.87 -12.78 14.07
CA ALA A 164 -9.20 -12.18 13.95
C ALA A 164 -9.28 -10.96 13.00
N GLY A 165 -8.38 -10.89 12.00
CA GLY A 165 -8.34 -9.78 11.04
C GLY A 165 -7.72 -8.48 11.57
N GLU A 166 -6.86 -8.52 12.58
CA GLU A 166 -6.14 -7.32 13.07
C GLU A 166 -5.01 -6.87 12.13
N LYS A 167 -4.37 -7.82 11.44
CA LYS A 167 -3.23 -7.58 10.55
C LYS A 167 -3.56 -8.05 9.13
N PRO A 168 -3.26 -7.26 8.08
CA PRO A 168 -3.56 -7.67 6.72
C PRO A 168 -2.69 -8.83 6.26
N VAL A 169 -3.32 -9.74 5.51
CA VAL A 169 -2.70 -10.85 4.80
C VAL A 169 -2.94 -10.66 3.31
N LEU A 170 -1.86 -10.60 2.53
CA LEU A 170 -1.91 -10.62 1.07
C LEU A 170 -1.24 -11.89 0.57
N ALA A 171 -1.79 -12.48 -0.48
CA ALA A 171 -1.23 -13.67 -1.12
C ALA A 171 -0.62 -13.34 -2.48
N CYS A 172 0.35 -14.15 -2.90
CA CYS A 172 0.88 -14.15 -4.26
C CYS A 172 1.05 -15.59 -4.74
N PHE A 173 0.05 -16.08 -5.47
CA PHE A 173 0.07 -17.41 -6.07
C PHE A 173 0.67 -17.29 -7.48
N MET A 174 1.95 -17.63 -7.61
CA MET A 174 2.69 -17.48 -8.85
C MET A 174 2.56 -18.73 -9.74
N GLY A 175 2.50 -18.49 -11.06
CA GLY A 175 2.41 -19.56 -12.06
C GLY A 175 1.03 -20.22 -12.16
N ARG A 176 -0.02 -19.56 -11.67
CA ARG A 176 -1.43 -19.98 -11.76
C ARG A 176 -2.26 -18.93 -12.52
N ALA A 177 -3.31 -19.37 -13.20
CA ALA A 177 -4.19 -18.49 -13.97
C ALA A 177 -5.39 -18.00 -13.15
N GLN A 178 -6.07 -16.96 -13.64
CA GLN A 178 -7.41 -16.56 -13.16
C GLN A 178 -8.35 -17.77 -13.27
N GLY A 179 -9.09 -18.08 -12.19
CA GLY A 179 -9.94 -19.27 -12.10
C GLY A 179 -9.31 -20.47 -11.40
N ASP A 180 -8.07 -20.35 -10.91
CA ASP A 180 -7.49 -21.31 -9.98
C ASP A 180 -8.34 -21.38 -8.69
N GLU A 181 -8.74 -22.58 -8.30
CA GLU A 181 -9.60 -22.83 -7.14
C GLU A 181 -8.97 -22.31 -5.84
N GLY A 182 -7.63 -22.41 -5.70
CA GLY A 182 -6.92 -21.85 -4.54
C GLY A 182 -7.02 -20.33 -4.46
N ILE A 183 -6.94 -19.63 -5.60
CA ILE A 183 -7.16 -18.18 -5.66
C ILE A 183 -8.62 -17.84 -5.31
N GLY A 184 -9.58 -18.63 -5.77
CA GLY A 184 -11.00 -18.48 -5.42
C GLY A 184 -11.25 -18.60 -3.92
N LEU A 185 -10.72 -19.65 -3.28
CA LEU A 185 -10.81 -19.89 -1.84
C LEU A 185 -10.22 -18.73 -1.01
N LEU A 186 -9.07 -18.20 -1.42
CA LEU A 186 -8.48 -17.01 -0.80
C LEU A 186 -9.41 -15.80 -0.91
N ALA A 187 -9.97 -15.56 -2.10
CA ALA A 187 -10.86 -14.43 -2.34
C ALA A 187 -12.16 -14.52 -1.53
N GLU A 188 -12.75 -15.71 -1.41
CA GLU A 188 -13.94 -15.97 -0.57
C GLU A 188 -13.68 -15.70 0.91
N ALA A 189 -12.46 -16.01 1.38
CA ALA A 189 -12.00 -15.69 2.73
C ALA A 189 -11.53 -14.23 2.90
N GLY A 190 -11.63 -13.40 1.86
CA GLY A 190 -11.22 -12.00 1.89
C GLY A 190 -9.70 -11.79 1.77
N ILE A 191 -8.90 -12.79 1.43
CA ILE A 191 -7.45 -12.64 1.22
C ILE A 191 -7.18 -12.39 -0.28
N PRO A 192 -6.80 -11.15 -0.68
CA PRO A 192 -6.51 -10.88 -2.08
C PRO A 192 -5.22 -11.57 -2.52
N SER A 193 -5.27 -12.27 -3.65
CA SER A 193 -4.10 -12.84 -4.31
C SER A 193 -3.64 -11.96 -5.49
N TYR A 194 -2.33 -11.77 -5.60
CA TYR A 194 -1.68 -10.96 -6.63
C TYR A 194 -0.81 -11.84 -7.53
N PRO A 195 -0.70 -11.52 -8.82
CA PRO A 195 0.09 -12.33 -9.75
C PRO A 195 1.60 -12.21 -9.50
N PHE A 196 2.04 -11.10 -8.91
CA PHE A 196 3.46 -10.79 -8.68
C PHE A 196 3.67 -10.17 -7.29
N PRO A 197 4.79 -10.47 -6.61
CA PRO A 197 5.06 -9.99 -5.26
C PRO A 197 5.14 -8.47 -5.18
N GLU A 198 5.62 -7.79 -6.23
CA GLU A 198 5.74 -6.34 -6.31
C GLU A 198 4.37 -5.66 -6.19
N SER A 199 3.34 -6.24 -6.82
CA SER A 199 1.98 -5.69 -6.75
C SER A 199 1.40 -5.80 -5.35
N ALA A 200 1.65 -6.92 -4.65
CA ALA A 200 1.22 -7.10 -3.27
C ALA A 200 1.95 -6.15 -2.32
N ALA A 201 3.29 -6.04 -2.46
CA ALA A 201 4.12 -5.13 -1.69
C ALA A 201 3.72 -3.66 -1.89
N GLN A 202 3.46 -3.25 -3.14
CA GLN A 202 2.99 -1.91 -3.48
C GLN A 202 1.65 -1.59 -2.80
N THR A 203 0.71 -2.56 -2.79
CA THR A 203 -0.57 -2.39 -2.11
C THR A 203 -0.40 -2.26 -0.60
N LEU A 204 0.38 -3.14 0.04
CA LEU A 204 0.67 -3.02 1.49
C LEU A 204 1.30 -1.67 1.83
N ALA A 205 2.27 -1.22 1.04
CA ALA A 205 2.90 0.08 1.22
C ALA A 205 1.90 1.24 1.10
N ALA A 206 0.98 1.17 0.14
CA ALA A 206 -0.09 2.16 -0.01
C ALA A 206 -1.03 2.17 1.21
N MET A 207 -1.41 0.98 1.72
CA MET A 207 -2.24 0.82 2.90
C MET A 207 -1.55 1.37 4.16
N ALA A 208 -0.27 1.03 4.39
CA ALA A 208 0.51 1.53 5.51
C ALA A 208 0.66 3.07 5.48
N ARG A 209 0.98 3.63 4.31
CA ARG A 209 1.06 5.10 4.14
C ARG A 209 -0.28 5.79 4.39
N PHE A 210 -1.37 5.16 3.98
CA PHE A 210 -2.72 5.67 4.22
C PHE A 210 -3.09 5.60 5.70
N GLN A 211 -2.76 4.50 6.39
CA GLN A 211 -2.95 4.39 7.84
C GLN A 211 -2.14 5.46 8.58
N ALA A 212 -0.88 5.63 8.21
CA ALA A 212 -0.03 6.67 8.77
C ALA A 212 -0.65 8.05 8.53
N TRP A 213 -1.18 8.33 7.32
CA TRP A 213 -1.88 9.58 7.03
C TRP A 213 -3.14 9.76 7.90
N ARG A 214 -3.97 8.72 8.07
CA ARG A 214 -5.19 8.74 8.90
C ARG A 214 -4.88 9.00 10.37
N ALA A 215 -3.75 8.49 10.86
CA ALA A 215 -3.31 8.66 12.24
C ALA A 215 -2.70 10.05 12.52
N ARG A 216 -2.46 10.87 11.49
CA ARG A 216 -1.89 12.21 11.69
C ARG A 216 -2.90 13.12 12.40
N PRO A 217 -2.48 13.88 13.42
CA PRO A 217 -3.31 14.92 14.01
C PRO A 217 -3.72 15.95 12.95
N ALA A 218 -4.93 16.49 13.08
CA ALA A 218 -5.37 17.59 12.24
C ALA A 218 -4.38 18.77 12.37
N GLY A 219 -3.93 19.30 11.24
CA GLY A 219 -3.04 20.45 11.23
C GLY A 219 -3.72 21.69 11.80
N SER A 220 -2.96 22.55 12.47
CA SER A 220 -3.44 23.87 12.88
C SER A 220 -3.46 24.81 11.66
N LEU A 221 -4.60 25.45 11.40
CA LEU A 221 -4.66 26.55 10.45
C LEU A 221 -3.84 27.72 11.01
N ARG A 222 -2.69 28.01 10.40
CA ARG A 222 -1.92 29.20 10.73
C ARG A 222 -2.70 30.42 10.24
N ARG A 223 -3.22 31.20 11.18
CA ARG A 223 -3.80 32.51 10.89
C ARG A 223 -2.68 33.52 10.86
N PHE A 224 -2.63 34.30 9.79
CA PHE A 224 -1.72 35.44 9.69
C PHE A 224 -2.48 36.70 10.12
N PRO A 225 -1.83 37.66 10.80
CA PRO A 225 -2.42 38.96 11.01
C PRO A 225 -2.53 39.65 9.65
N VAL A 226 -3.75 39.77 9.14
CA VAL A 226 -4.04 40.34 7.81
C VAL A 226 -5.14 41.38 7.95
N ASP A 227 -5.05 42.45 7.15
CA ASP A 227 -6.10 43.45 7.07
C ASP A 227 -7.14 43.01 6.03
N ARG A 228 -8.01 42.09 6.46
CA ARG A 228 -9.04 41.50 5.61
C ARG A 228 -10.03 42.56 5.09
N ALA A 229 -10.36 43.55 5.92
CA ALA A 229 -11.28 44.62 5.53
C ALA A 229 -10.70 45.47 4.40
N ARG A 230 -9.41 45.83 4.49
CA ARG A 230 -8.70 46.54 3.41
C ARG A 230 -8.62 45.70 2.14
N ALA A 231 -8.34 44.41 2.26
CA ALA A 231 -8.32 43.50 1.11
C ALA A 231 -9.68 43.39 0.40
N GLU A 232 -10.77 43.19 1.16
CA GLU A 232 -12.13 43.12 0.62
C GLU A 232 -12.55 44.44 -0.03
N ALA A 233 -12.17 45.58 0.53
CA ALA A 233 -12.43 46.90 -0.05
C ALA A 233 -11.70 47.11 -1.40
N ILE A 234 -10.43 46.68 -1.50
CA ILE A 234 -9.67 46.75 -2.75
C ILE A 234 -10.31 45.87 -3.83
N ILE A 235 -10.73 44.66 -3.47
CA ILE A 235 -11.40 43.73 -4.41
C ILE A 235 -12.75 44.30 -4.86
N ALA A 236 -13.55 44.83 -3.93
CA ALA A 236 -14.88 45.38 -4.22
C ALA A 236 -14.85 46.64 -5.11
N GLN A 237 -13.76 47.40 -5.08
CA GLN A 237 -13.55 48.57 -5.94
C GLN A 237 -13.08 48.22 -7.35
N SER A 238 -12.65 46.97 -7.58
CA SER A 238 -12.24 46.52 -8.90
C SER A 238 -13.45 46.22 -9.77
N THR A 239 -13.51 46.84 -10.95
CA THR A 239 -14.65 46.74 -11.87
C THR A 239 -14.34 45.90 -13.12
N GLY A 240 -13.13 45.35 -13.23
CA GLY A 240 -12.69 44.51 -14.36
C GLY A 240 -12.37 43.08 -13.92
N ASP A 241 -12.12 42.20 -14.90
CA ASP A 241 -11.76 40.80 -14.65
C ASP A 241 -10.40 40.62 -13.95
N TRP A 242 -9.56 41.67 -13.96
CA TRP A 242 -8.21 41.67 -13.39
C TRP A 242 -7.96 42.92 -12.55
N LEU A 243 -7.25 42.74 -11.43
CA LEU A 243 -6.73 43.85 -10.61
C LEU A 243 -5.66 44.61 -11.38
N SER A 244 -5.63 45.94 -11.24
CA SER A 244 -4.49 46.73 -11.70
C SER A 244 -3.24 46.36 -10.89
N THR A 245 -2.05 46.59 -11.45
CA THR A 245 -0.78 46.33 -10.74
C THR A 245 -0.72 47.04 -9.38
N ALA A 246 -1.25 48.26 -9.30
CA ALA A 246 -1.30 49.03 -8.06
C ALA A 246 -2.24 48.39 -7.02
N ASP A 247 -3.40 47.88 -7.44
CA ASP A 247 -4.35 47.21 -6.55
C ASP A 247 -3.82 45.86 -6.08
N ALA A 248 -3.17 45.11 -6.97
CA ALA A 248 -2.53 43.86 -6.64
C ALA A 248 -1.45 44.04 -5.56
N LEU A 249 -0.60 45.06 -5.69
CA LEU A 249 0.42 45.37 -4.67
C LEU A 249 -0.20 45.81 -3.34
N ARG A 250 -1.26 46.64 -3.36
CA ARG A 250 -2.00 47.03 -2.15
C ARG A 250 -2.69 45.84 -1.47
N LEU A 251 -3.16 44.88 -2.25
CA LEU A 251 -3.76 43.65 -1.75
C LEU A 251 -2.69 42.76 -1.10
N LEU A 252 -1.52 42.60 -1.70
CA LEU A 252 -0.40 41.85 -1.12
C LEU A 252 0.09 42.48 0.20
N ASP A 253 0.21 43.80 0.24
CA ASP A 253 0.56 44.57 1.45
C ASP A 253 -0.45 44.33 2.60
N ALA A 254 -1.75 44.24 2.30
CA ALA A 254 -2.79 43.91 3.30
C ALA A 254 -2.61 42.50 3.92
N TYR A 255 -1.86 41.62 3.25
CA TYR A 255 -1.48 40.29 3.72
C TYR A 255 0.00 40.20 4.19
N GLY A 256 0.73 41.33 4.20
CA GLY A 256 2.14 41.40 4.60
C GLY A 256 3.10 40.70 3.63
N VAL A 257 2.76 40.66 2.34
CA VAL A 257 3.57 40.08 1.25
C VAL A 257 4.22 41.18 0.42
#